data_AF-R9LYP6-F1
#
_entry.id   AF-R9LYP6-F1
#
_cell.length_a   1.000
_cell.length_b   1.000
_cell.length_c   1.000
_cell.angle_alpha   90.00
_cell.angle_beta   90.00
_cell.angle_gamma   90.00
#
_symmetry.space_group_name_H-M   'P 1'
#
loop_
_entity.id
_entity.type
_entity.pdbx_description
1 polymer ?
#
loop_
_entity_poly.entity_id
_entity_poly.type
_entity_poly.pdbx_seq_one_letter_code
_entity_poly.pdbx_strand_id
1 'polypeptide(L)'
;MNGFSGWFDRTSGYALHRIHAAPLSGCCKEARPDGRVARIPGLPQPCPLYQCAFCGRLYARCQDGFLPIDHPLRYQIFSLK
;
A
#
# COMPACT_ATOMS: atom_id res chain seq x y z
N MET A 1 -7.13 22.12 -15.75
CA MET A 1 -5.79 21.81 -15.21
C MET A 1 -5.81 20.38 -14.70
N ASN A 2 -5.36 19.41 -15.49
CA ASN A 2 -5.19 18.02 -15.06
C ASN A 2 -3.78 17.58 -15.47
N GLY A 3 -2.79 17.98 -14.66
CA GLY A 3 -1.40 17.58 -14.82
C GLY A 3 -1.22 16.15 -14.33
N PHE A 4 -1.44 15.16 -15.21
CA PHE A 4 -0.88 13.83 -15.03
C PHE A 4 0.58 13.88 -15.44
N SER A 5 1.45 14.22 -14.49
CA SER A 5 2.90 14.04 -14.64
C SER A 5 3.17 12.54 -14.65
N GLY A 6 3.17 11.96 -15.85
CA GLY A 6 3.58 10.58 -16.07
C GLY A 6 5.01 10.37 -15.58
N TRP A 7 5.16 9.64 -14.49
CA TRP A 7 6.42 9.00 -14.12
C TRP A 7 6.63 7.82 -15.08
N PHE A 8 7.06 8.15 -16.30
CA PHE A 8 7.40 7.19 -17.35
C PHE A 8 8.93 7.06 -17.40
N ASP A 9 9.47 5.98 -16.88
CA ASP A 9 10.82 5.52 -17.24
C ASP A 9 10.67 4.65 -18.50
N ARG A 10 10.98 5.24 -19.66
CA ARG A 10 10.77 4.64 -20.99
C ARG A 10 11.71 3.45 -21.26
N THR A 11 12.63 3.17 -20.34
CA THR A 11 13.75 2.24 -20.50
C THR A 11 13.55 0.89 -19.81
N SER A 12 12.56 0.75 -18.93
CA SER A 12 12.52 -0.39 -18.01
C SER A 12 11.59 -1.54 -18.44
N GLY A 13 10.65 -1.35 -19.38
CA GLY A 13 9.68 -2.39 -19.76
C GLY A 13 8.69 -2.78 -18.64
N TYR A 14 8.75 -2.13 -17.48
CA TYR A 14 7.82 -2.34 -16.38
C TYR A 14 6.57 -1.48 -16.59
N ALA A 15 5.45 -2.13 -16.87
CA ALA A 15 4.15 -1.45 -16.86
C ALA A 15 3.94 -0.81 -15.48
N LEU A 16 3.46 0.43 -15.47
CA LEU A 16 2.92 1.11 -14.29
C LEU A 16 1.90 0.16 -13.64
N HIS A 17 2.32 -0.57 -12.61
CA HIS A 17 1.38 -1.24 -11.71
C HIS A 17 0.61 -0.10 -11.05
N ARG A 18 -0.53 0.27 -11.64
CA ARG A 18 -1.53 1.09 -10.96
C ARG A 18 -1.73 0.43 -9.60
N ILE A 19 -1.50 1.20 -8.55
CA ILE A 19 -1.68 0.75 -7.18
C ILE A 19 -3.19 0.52 -7.03
N HIS A 20 -3.64 -0.69 -7.32
CA HIS A 20 -5.04 -1.07 -7.22
C HIS A 20 -5.33 -1.33 -5.74
N ALA A 21 -5.73 -0.28 -5.05
CA ALA A 21 -6.33 -0.41 -3.73
C ALA A 21 -7.70 -1.09 -3.88
N ALA A 22 -7.92 -2.16 -3.13
CA ALA A 22 -9.16 -2.93 -3.17
C ALA A 22 -9.80 -2.96 -1.77
N PRO A 23 -11.13 -3.10 -1.67
CA PRO A 23 -11.76 -3.37 -0.40
C PRO A 23 -11.31 -4.74 0.14
N LEU A 24 -11.16 -4.83 1.46
CA LEU A 24 -10.85 -6.10 2.12
C LEU A 24 -12.03 -7.06 2.00
N SER A 25 -11.75 -8.33 1.73
CA SER A 25 -12.74 -9.38 1.59
C SER A 25 -12.45 -10.57 2.52
N GLY A 26 -13.47 -11.40 2.78
CA GLY A 26 -13.36 -12.58 3.65
C GLY A 26 -12.90 -12.24 5.08
N CYS A 27 -12.01 -13.07 5.62
CA CYS A 27 -11.44 -12.91 6.97
C CYS A 27 -10.64 -11.61 7.15
N CYS A 28 -10.21 -10.97 6.05
CA CYS A 28 -9.43 -9.73 6.11
C CYS A 28 -10.27 -8.49 6.42
N LYS A 29 -11.61 -8.59 6.45
CA LYS A 29 -12.48 -7.47 6.84
C LYS A 29 -12.21 -6.97 8.26
N GLU A 30 -11.71 -7.83 9.13
CA GLU A 30 -11.36 -7.50 10.51
C GLU A 30 -9.87 -7.13 10.67
N ALA A 31 -9.24 -6.60 9.62
CA ALA A 31 -7.87 -6.09 9.73
C ALA A 31 -7.80 -4.92 10.72
N ARG A 32 -6.88 -5.03 11.67
CA ARG A 32 -6.69 -4.04 12.75
C ARG A 32 -5.46 -3.18 12.46
N PRO A 33 -5.43 -1.92 12.92
CA PRO A 33 -4.26 -1.08 12.78
C PRO A 33 -3.07 -1.72 13.50
N ASP A 34 -1.95 -1.81 12.79
CA ASP A 34 -0.72 -2.46 13.25
C ASP A 34 0.23 -1.46 13.95
N GLY A 35 -0.06 -0.16 13.86
CA GLY A 35 0.72 0.91 14.51
C GLY A 35 2.00 1.31 13.77
N ARG A 36 2.31 0.62 12.68
CA ARG A 36 3.36 1.01 11.72
C ARG A 36 2.75 1.72 10.51
N VAL A 37 3.58 2.47 9.82
CA VAL A 37 3.27 3.09 8.54
C VAL A 37 4.27 2.62 7.49
N ALA A 38 3.82 2.52 6.24
CA ALA A 38 4.64 2.15 5.10
C ALA A 38 4.71 3.31 4.11
N ARG A 39 5.92 3.67 3.68
CA ARG A 39 6.10 4.54 2.53
C ARG A 39 6.07 3.69 1.28
N ILE A 40 5.00 3.85 0.51
CA ILE A 40 4.81 3.17 -0.77
C ILE A 40 5.36 4.06 -1.89
N PRO A 41 6.29 3.58 -2.71
CA PRO A 41 6.76 4.32 -3.88
C PRO A 41 5.58 4.72 -4.77
N GLY A 42 5.49 6.01 -5.11
CA GLY A 42 4.39 6.56 -5.91
C GLY A 42 3.20 7.11 -5.11
N LEU A 43 3.16 6.94 -3.79
CA LEU A 43 2.21 7.65 -2.93
C LEU A 43 2.87 8.86 -2.25
N PRO A 44 2.18 10.02 -2.19
CA PRO A 44 2.75 11.24 -1.63
C PRO A 44 2.92 11.18 -0.10
N GLN A 45 2.16 10.32 0.59
CA GLN A 45 2.15 10.24 2.06
C GLN A 45 2.36 8.79 2.53
N PRO A 46 2.96 8.59 3.72
CA PRO A 46 3.03 7.28 4.35
C PRO A 46 1.64 6.73 4.65
N CYS A 47 1.41 5.46 4.33
CA CYS A 47 0.14 4.79 4.54
C CYS A 47 0.17 3.97 5.83
N PRO A 48 -0.84 4.10 6.71
CA PRO A 48 -0.91 3.28 7.91
C PRO A 48 -1.12 1.81 7.55
N LEU A 49 -0.39 0.94 8.25
CA LEU A 49 -0.48 -0.51 8.10
C LEU A 49 -1.59 -1.08 8.98
N TYR A 50 -2.24 -2.08 8.43
CA TYR A 50 -3.28 -2.89 9.04
C TYR A 50 -2.90 -4.35 8.88
N GLN A 51 -3.10 -5.14 9.91
CA GLN A 51 -2.85 -6.57 9.89
C GLN A 51 -4.16 -7.32 10.11
N CYS A 52 -4.42 -8.32 9.26
CA CYS A 52 -5.51 -9.25 9.49
C CYS A 52 -5.17 -10.17 10.68
N ALA A 53 -6.04 -10.20 11.69
CA ALA A 53 -5.87 -11.04 12.88
C ALA A 53 -5.98 -12.55 12.58
N PHE A 54 -6.64 -12.93 11.48
CA PHE A 54 -6.88 -14.34 11.12
C PHE A 54 -5.78 -14.93 10.24
N CYS A 55 -5.43 -14.25 9.14
CA CYS A 55 -4.46 -14.76 8.17
C CYS A 55 -3.07 -14.11 8.29
N GLY A 56 -2.90 -13.13 9.19
CA GLY A 56 -1.63 -12.45 9.42
C GLY A 56 -1.17 -11.52 8.30
N ARG A 57 -1.92 -11.43 7.18
CA ARG A 57 -1.56 -10.58 6.04
C ARG A 57 -1.56 -9.11 6.42
N LEU A 58 -0.58 -8.38 5.87
CA LEU A 58 -0.41 -6.95 6.04
C LEU A 58 -1.03 -6.21 4.86
N TYR A 59 -1.64 -5.07 5.19
CA TYR A 59 -2.30 -4.19 4.25
C TYR A 59 -1.94 -2.76 4.56
N ALA A 60 -1.63 -1.96 3.56
CA ALA A 60 -1.50 -0.51 3.69
C ALA A 60 -2.84 0.14 3.34
N ARG A 61 -3.32 1.04 4.20
CA ARG A 61 -4.51 1.83 3.92
C ARG A 61 -4.15 3.06 3.10
N CYS A 62 -4.64 3.10 1.88
CA CYS A 62 -4.56 4.23 0.94
C CYS A 62 -5.89 5.00 0.95
N GLN A 63 -5.96 6.14 0.27
CA GLN A 63 -7.20 6.94 0.17
C GLN A 63 -8.34 6.13 -0.46
N ASP A 64 -8.04 5.29 -1.44
CA ASP A 64 -9.03 4.54 -2.23
C ASP A 64 -9.28 3.10 -1.75
N GLY A 65 -8.60 2.63 -0.70
CA GLY A 65 -8.78 1.27 -0.19
C GLY A 65 -7.54 0.68 0.48
N PHE A 66 -7.40 -0.65 0.41
CA PHE A 66 -6.27 -1.37 1.00
C PHE A 66 -5.37 -1.97 -0.08
N LEU A 67 -4.07 -1.80 0.09
CA LEU A 67 -3.04 -2.42 -0.73
C LEU A 67 -2.41 -3.58 0.05
N PRO A 68 -2.42 -4.82 -0.46
CA PRO A 68 -1.71 -5.93 0.19
C PRO A 68 -0.20 -5.68 0.19
N ILE A 69 0.44 -5.98 1.33
CA ILE A 69 1.88 -5.90 1.52
C ILE A 69 2.41 -7.33 1.63
N ASP A 70 2.63 -7.97 0.48
CA ASP A 70 3.11 -9.36 0.42
C ASP A 70 4.60 -9.47 0.78
N HIS A 71 5.40 -8.45 0.46
CA HIS A 71 6.83 -8.39 0.77
C HIS A 71 7.16 -7.12 1.56
N PRO A 72 7.08 -7.16 2.90
CA PRO A 72 7.32 -6.01 3.77
C PRO A 72 8.67 -5.33 3.53
N LEU A 73 9.70 -6.12 3.20
CA LEU A 73 11.06 -5.62 2.93
C LEU A 73 11.18 -4.75 1.68
N ARG A 74 10.20 -4.78 0.76
CA ARG A 74 10.18 -3.89 -0.41
C ARG A 74 9.70 -2.48 -0.07
N TYR A 75 9.14 -2.29 1.12
CA TYR A 75 8.56 -1.02 1.55
C TYR A 75 9.35 -0.47 2.73
N GLN A 76 9.48 0.85 2.79
CA GLN A 76 10.06 1.50 3.96
C GLN A 76 8.99 1.55 5.06
N ILE A 77 9.03 0.58 5.97
CA ILE A 77 8.10 0.46 7.09
C ILE A 77 8.74 1.04 8.35
N PHE A 78 8.05 1.93 9.03
CA PHE A 78 8.51 2.56 10.26
C PHE A 78 7.35 2.84 11.20
N SER A 79 7.64 3.12 12.46
CA SER A 79 6.64 3.49 13.46
C SER A 79 6.66 5.01 13.63
N LEU A 80 5.48 5.63 13.66
CA LEU A 80 5.31 7.02 14.09
C LEU A 80 5.33 6.99 15.63
N LYS A 81 6.53 7.12 16.21
CA LYS A 81 6.68 7.41 17.64
C LYS A 81 6.56 8.91 17.87
#